data_AF-S6B941-F1
#
_entry.id   AF-S6B941-F1
#
_cell.length_a   1.000
_cell.length_b   1.000
_cell.length_c   1.000
_cell.angle_alpha   90.00
_cell.angle_beta   90.00
_cell.angle_gamma   90.00
#
_symmetry.space_group_name_H-M   'P 1'
#
loop_
_entity.id
_entity.type
_entity.pdbx_description
1 polymer ?
#
loop_
_entity_poly.entity_id
_entity_poly.type
_entity_poly.pdbx_seq_one_letter_code
_entity_poly.pdbx_strand_id
1 'polypeptide(L)'
;MLPRFSCVTLAIKLEDVWRNYYIDKLLGAVDGLNVLRVFEQESTVCDALDFNFLIIHTSDTMHVLRMRCIEYIKETLGIDDIIMGEHLGILLSVCTAAEKDCVVMHEVPELIFVYTPTQLAVGAFSRHCKAKLGSLISFDGFLLKKLLKDDRSKLTLLTDTINRIVECYDKHFASRSALENEQQKAGMCYVCVALLFSIPPYTVI
;
A
#
# COMPACT_ATOMS: atom_id res chain seq x y z
N MET A 1 7.22 22.78 -3.08
CA MET A 1 7.56 21.82 -4.15
C MET A 1 8.91 21.14 -3.90
N LEU A 2 9.98 21.89 -3.60
CA LEU A 2 11.32 21.34 -3.33
C LEU A 2 11.38 20.27 -2.22
N PRO A 3 10.72 20.42 -1.04
CA PRO A 3 10.82 19.40 0.03
C PRO A 3 10.29 18.03 -0.40
N ARG A 4 9.25 17.98 -1.24
CA ARG A 4 8.71 16.72 -1.78
C ARG A 4 9.73 15.97 -2.62
N PHE A 5 10.50 16.69 -3.44
CA PHE A 5 11.56 16.08 -4.25
C PHE A 5 12.74 15.63 -3.39
N SER A 6 13.05 16.35 -2.31
CA SER A 6 14.07 15.93 -1.35
C SER A 6 13.64 14.67 -0.59
N CYS A 7 12.36 14.54 -0.23
CA CYS A 7 11.84 13.28 0.32
C CYS A 7 11.96 12.11 -0.68
N VAL A 8 11.75 12.36 -1.99
CA VAL A 8 11.93 11.33 -3.03
C VAL A 8 13.40 10.90 -3.14
N THR A 9 14.34 11.85 -3.20
CA THR A 9 15.78 11.50 -3.28
C THR A 9 16.27 10.79 -2.02
N LEU A 10 15.79 11.21 -0.84
CA LEU A 10 16.08 10.53 0.43
C LEU A 10 15.53 9.10 0.46
N ALA A 11 14.26 8.89 0.08
CA ALA A 11 13.67 7.55 0.04
C ALA A 11 14.44 6.60 -0.89
N ILE A 12 14.85 7.07 -2.07
CA ILE A 12 15.63 6.26 -3.02
C ILE A 12 17.01 5.87 -2.46
N LYS A 13 17.64 6.77 -1.70
CA LYS A 13 18.91 6.47 -1.01
C LYS A 13 18.71 5.44 0.11
N LEU A 14 17.65 5.59 0.89
CA LEU A 14 17.34 4.73 2.04
C LEU A 14 17.01 3.30 1.62
N GLU A 15 16.33 3.11 0.49
CA GLU A 15 15.99 1.78 -0.05
C GLU A 15 17.14 1.14 -0.87
N ASP A 16 18.33 1.75 -0.92
CA ASP A 16 19.49 1.38 -1.78
C ASP A 16 19.15 1.27 -3.28
N VAL A 17 18.06 1.92 -3.72
CA VAL A 17 17.59 1.92 -5.11
C VAL A 17 18.35 2.93 -5.96
N TRP A 18 19.06 3.88 -5.35
CA TRP A 18 19.81 4.96 -6.02
C TRP A 18 20.79 4.48 -7.09
N ARG A 19 21.32 3.24 -6.97
CA ARG A 19 22.25 2.66 -7.95
C ARG A 19 21.61 2.42 -9.32
N ASN A 20 20.28 2.29 -9.36
CA ASN A 20 19.51 2.00 -10.56
C ASN A 20 18.97 3.27 -11.25
N TYR A 21 19.10 4.44 -10.62
CA TYR A 21 18.52 5.68 -11.10
C TYR A 21 19.57 6.80 -11.13
N TYR A 22 19.72 7.41 -12.30
CA TYR A 22 20.41 8.69 -12.39
C TYR A 22 19.44 9.81 -12.00
N ILE A 23 19.81 10.63 -11.03
CA ILE A 23 18.90 11.64 -10.45
C ILE A 23 18.51 12.72 -11.48
N ASP A 24 19.41 13.06 -12.40
CA ASP A 24 19.12 13.92 -13.55
C ASP A 24 18.07 13.29 -14.50
N LYS A 25 18.05 11.97 -14.67
CA LYS A 25 16.99 11.28 -15.43
C LYS A 25 15.66 11.20 -14.68
N LEU A 26 15.70 11.08 -13.35
CA LEU A 26 14.49 11.00 -12.53
C LEU A 26 13.81 12.36 -12.37
N LEU A 27 14.60 13.41 -12.14
CA LEU A 27 14.11 14.75 -11.80
C LEU A 27 14.21 15.74 -12.96
N GLY A 28 15.03 15.46 -13.98
CA GLY A 28 15.24 16.37 -15.11
C GLY A 28 14.04 16.49 -16.05
N ALA A 29 13.06 15.60 -15.95
CA ALA A 29 11.78 15.71 -16.66
C ALA A 29 10.79 16.68 -16.00
N VAL A 30 11.12 17.24 -14.82
CA VAL A 30 10.25 18.19 -14.12
C VAL A 30 10.62 19.62 -14.53
N ASP A 31 9.76 20.24 -15.33
CA ASP A 31 9.95 21.62 -15.80
C ASP A 31 10.17 22.61 -14.65
N GLY A 32 11.25 23.39 -14.74
CA GLY A 32 11.60 24.43 -13.77
C GLY A 32 12.18 23.91 -12.43
N LEU A 33 12.41 22.60 -12.28
CA LEU A 33 13.02 22.05 -11.07
C LEU A 33 14.54 22.27 -11.06
N ASN A 34 15.02 23.01 -10.07
CA ASN A 34 16.46 23.12 -9.81
C ASN A 34 16.91 21.96 -8.91
N VAL A 35 17.54 20.95 -9.52
CA VAL A 35 18.02 19.73 -8.82
C VAL A 35 19.03 20.04 -7.72
N LEU A 36 19.90 21.04 -7.88
CA LEU A 36 20.87 21.41 -6.83
C LEU A 36 20.15 21.87 -5.56
N ARG A 37 19.09 22.67 -5.72
CA ARG A 37 18.27 23.13 -4.58
C ARG A 37 17.48 22.00 -3.91
N VAL A 38 17.24 20.88 -4.59
CA VAL A 38 16.63 19.69 -3.97
C VAL A 38 17.60 19.05 -2.99
N PHE A 39 18.88 18.94 -3.35
CA PHE A 39 19.90 18.40 -2.46
C PHE A 39 20.24 19.33 -1.28
N GLU A 40 20.24 20.64 -1.50
CA GLU A 40 20.45 21.63 -0.42
C GLU A 40 19.39 21.53 0.70
N GLN A 41 18.20 21.01 0.40
CA GLN A 41 17.11 20.83 1.36
C GLN A 41 17.16 19.49 2.09
N GLU A 42 18.02 18.54 1.69
CA GLU A 42 18.05 17.21 2.31
C GLU A 42 18.37 17.29 3.81
N SER A 43 19.33 18.12 4.23
CA SER A 43 19.65 18.28 5.67
C SER A 43 18.46 18.79 6.47
N THR A 44 17.73 19.78 5.95
CA THR A 44 16.52 20.32 6.59
C THR A 44 15.42 19.26 6.72
N VAL A 45 15.25 18.38 5.71
CA VAL A 45 14.28 17.28 5.79
C VAL A 45 14.74 16.22 6.79
N CYS A 46 16.03 15.89 6.81
CA CYS A 46 16.61 14.96 7.80
C CYS A 46 16.41 15.48 9.23
N ASP A 47 16.70 16.76 9.47
CA ASP A 47 16.50 17.41 10.76
C ASP A 47 15.02 17.40 11.16
N ALA A 48 14.10 17.68 10.22
CA ALA A 48 12.66 17.68 10.49
C ALA A 48 12.09 16.28 10.83
N LEU A 49 12.80 15.21 10.46
CA LEU A 49 12.45 13.83 10.78
C LEU A 49 13.20 13.31 12.01
N ASP A 50 14.01 14.14 12.68
CA ASP A 50 14.92 13.74 13.76
C ASP A 50 15.81 12.53 13.35
N PHE A 51 16.17 12.46 12.06
CA PHE A 51 16.90 11.34 11.46
C PHE A 51 16.22 9.95 11.62
N ASN A 52 14.91 9.91 11.89
CA ASN A 52 14.13 8.69 11.96
C ASN A 52 13.66 8.28 10.55
N PHE A 53 14.50 7.50 9.88
CA PHE A 53 14.25 7.02 8.51
C PHE A 53 13.72 5.59 8.42
N LEU A 54 13.57 4.90 9.55
CA LEU A 54 13.05 3.54 9.56
C LEU A 54 11.54 3.58 9.31
N ILE A 55 11.14 3.20 8.10
CA ILE A 55 9.73 3.10 7.69
C ILE A 55 9.44 1.63 7.44
N ILE A 56 8.37 1.12 8.05
CA ILE A 56 7.88 -0.24 7.79
C ILE A 56 6.87 -0.14 6.64
N HIS A 57 7.07 -0.92 5.58
CA HIS A 57 6.21 -0.88 4.41
C HIS A 57 5.04 -1.85 4.50
N THR A 58 3.92 -1.51 3.85
CA THR A 58 2.76 -2.40 3.74
C THR A 58 3.06 -3.62 2.86
N SER A 59 4.03 -3.54 1.95
CA SER A 59 4.44 -4.60 1.02
C SER A 59 4.89 -5.88 1.74
N ASP A 60 5.70 -5.74 2.78
CA ASP A 60 6.21 -6.89 3.55
C ASP A 60 5.07 -7.61 4.26
N THR A 61 4.14 -6.83 4.83
CA THR A 61 2.94 -7.39 5.45
C THR A 61 2.06 -8.08 4.41
N MET A 62 1.89 -7.50 3.22
CA MET A 62 1.11 -8.11 2.13
C MET A 62 1.66 -9.46 1.69
N HIS A 63 2.99 -9.59 1.61
CA HIS A 63 3.64 -10.87 1.32
C HIS A 63 3.29 -11.92 2.39
N VAL A 64 3.40 -11.57 3.68
CA VAL A 64 3.06 -12.47 4.78
C VAL A 64 1.58 -12.85 4.75
N LEU A 65 0.68 -11.89 4.54
CA LEU A 65 -0.77 -12.13 4.47
C LEU A 65 -1.13 -13.09 3.33
N ARG A 66 -0.52 -12.91 2.16
CA ARG A 66 -0.67 -13.82 1.02
C ARG A 66 -0.28 -15.24 1.41
N MET A 67 0.91 -15.44 1.96
CA MET A 67 1.40 -16.77 2.32
C MET A 67 0.51 -17.44 3.37
N ARG A 68 0.12 -16.71 4.41
CA ARG A 68 -0.79 -17.22 5.44
C ARG A 68 -2.19 -17.55 4.91
N CYS A 69 -2.69 -16.77 3.96
CA CYS A 69 -3.99 -17.01 3.35
C CYS A 69 -3.97 -18.27 2.47
N ILE A 70 -2.88 -18.51 1.72
CA ILE A 70 -2.69 -19.77 0.97
C ILE A 70 -2.75 -20.96 1.91
N GLU A 71 -2.00 -20.93 3.01
CA GLU A 71 -2.03 -22.01 4.01
C GLU A 71 -3.45 -22.22 4.57
N TYR A 72 -4.16 -21.13 4.87
CA TYR A 72 -5.50 -21.21 5.43
C TYR A 72 -6.52 -21.81 4.45
N ILE A 73 -6.45 -21.43 3.17
CA ILE A 73 -7.32 -21.98 2.13
C ILE A 73 -7.08 -23.48 1.98
N LYS A 74 -5.80 -23.91 1.89
CA LYS A 74 -5.45 -25.34 1.80
C LYS A 74 -5.99 -26.14 2.98
N GLU A 75 -5.79 -25.65 4.20
CA GLU A 75 -6.28 -26.29 5.42
C GLU A 75 -7.81 -26.35 5.49
N THR A 76 -8.50 -25.30 5.01
CA THR A 76 -9.97 -25.19 5.11
C THR A 76 -10.68 -26.03 4.07
N LEU A 77 -10.14 -26.08 2.84
CA LEU A 77 -10.73 -26.81 1.73
C LEU A 77 -10.20 -28.25 1.62
N GLY A 78 -9.14 -28.60 2.35
CA GLY A 78 -8.50 -29.91 2.28
C GLY A 78 -7.84 -30.17 0.92
N ILE A 79 -7.32 -29.13 0.28
CA ILE A 79 -6.76 -29.18 -1.09
C ILE A 79 -5.23 -29.16 -1.08
N ASP A 80 -4.64 -29.76 -2.11
CA ASP A 80 -3.20 -29.77 -2.35
C ASP A 80 -2.75 -28.62 -3.29
N ASP A 81 -1.46 -28.59 -3.62
CA ASP A 81 -0.86 -27.57 -4.49
C ASP A 81 -1.41 -27.58 -5.92
N ILE A 82 -1.91 -28.73 -6.39
CA ILE A 82 -2.41 -28.90 -7.76
C ILE A 82 -3.75 -28.18 -7.91
N ILE A 83 -4.66 -28.41 -6.96
CA ILE A 83 -6.00 -27.79 -6.95
C ILE A 83 -5.92 -26.31 -6.53
N MET A 84 -4.91 -25.95 -5.71
CA MET A 84 -4.70 -24.56 -5.30
C MET A 84 -4.49 -23.61 -6.48
N GLY A 85 -4.02 -24.09 -7.64
CA GLY A 85 -3.78 -23.28 -8.84
C GLY A 85 -5.00 -22.44 -9.29
N GLU A 86 -6.20 -23.01 -9.21
CA GLU A 86 -7.44 -22.30 -9.60
C GLU A 86 -7.81 -21.19 -8.60
N HIS A 87 -7.65 -21.46 -7.31
CA HIS A 87 -7.91 -20.49 -6.24
C HIS A 87 -6.80 -19.43 -6.12
N LEU A 88 -5.59 -19.75 -6.58
CA LEU A 88 -4.44 -18.85 -6.56
C LEU A 88 -4.69 -17.61 -7.43
N GLY A 89 -5.35 -17.76 -8.58
CA GLY A 89 -5.72 -16.62 -9.43
C GLY A 89 -6.60 -15.60 -8.71
N ILE A 90 -7.60 -16.08 -7.95
CA ILE A 90 -8.48 -15.22 -7.15
C ILE A 90 -7.69 -14.53 -6.03
N LEU A 91 -6.84 -15.28 -5.32
CA LEU A 91 -6.02 -14.71 -4.24
C LEU A 91 -5.03 -13.68 -4.79
N LEU A 92 -4.38 -13.92 -5.92
CA LEU A 92 -3.52 -12.94 -6.57
C LEU A 92 -4.30 -11.66 -6.91
N SER A 93 -5.52 -11.80 -7.45
CA SER A 93 -6.41 -10.67 -7.72
C SER A 93 -6.82 -9.90 -6.45
N VAL A 94 -6.93 -10.59 -5.31
CA VAL A 94 -7.14 -9.95 -4.00
C VAL A 94 -5.90 -9.18 -3.57
N CYS A 95 -4.72 -9.81 -3.60
CA CYS A 95 -3.45 -9.20 -3.18
C CYS A 95 -3.13 -7.96 -4.02
N THR A 96 -3.20 -8.05 -5.35
CA THR A 96 -2.91 -6.92 -6.23
C THR A 96 -3.88 -5.75 -6.02
N ALA A 97 -5.15 -6.03 -5.72
CA ALA A 97 -6.11 -4.97 -5.41
C ALA A 97 -5.81 -4.34 -4.04
N ALA A 98 -5.50 -5.16 -3.04
CA ALA A 98 -5.13 -4.71 -1.70
C ALA A 98 -3.83 -3.89 -1.69
N GLU A 99 -2.83 -4.25 -2.49
CA GLU A 99 -1.59 -3.48 -2.65
C GLU A 99 -1.87 -2.09 -3.24
N LYS A 100 -2.77 -1.99 -4.23
CA LYS A 100 -3.22 -0.69 -4.76
C LYS A 100 -3.94 0.12 -3.70
N ASP A 101 -4.84 -0.49 -2.94
CA ASP A 101 -5.54 0.17 -1.84
C ASP A 101 -4.54 0.68 -0.79
N CYS A 102 -3.50 -0.10 -0.45
CA CYS A 102 -2.43 0.34 0.45
C CYS A 102 -1.72 1.60 -0.05
N VAL A 103 -1.40 1.70 -1.34
CA VAL A 103 -0.78 2.91 -1.91
C VAL A 103 -1.70 4.11 -1.75
N VAL A 104 -2.99 3.95 -2.06
CA VAL A 104 -3.98 5.05 -1.95
C VAL A 104 -4.21 5.45 -0.49
N MET A 105 -4.13 4.50 0.46
CA MET A 105 -4.21 4.81 1.90
C MET A 105 -3.10 5.76 2.37
N HIS A 106 -1.94 5.82 1.69
CA HIS A 106 -0.87 6.77 1.99
C HIS A 106 -1.20 8.23 1.59
N GLU A 107 -2.34 8.45 0.94
CA GLU A 107 -2.84 9.80 0.68
C GLU A 107 -3.68 10.35 1.84
N VAL A 108 -3.97 9.51 2.85
CA VAL A 108 -4.85 9.85 3.99
C VAL A 108 -4.00 9.99 5.25
N PRO A 109 -3.70 11.22 5.72
CA PRO A 109 -2.88 11.43 6.91
C PRO A 109 -3.45 10.72 8.16
N GLU A 110 -4.78 10.71 8.32
CA GLU A 110 -5.43 10.02 9.43
C GLU A 110 -5.06 8.52 9.46
N LEU A 111 -4.95 7.87 8.30
CA LEU A 111 -4.59 6.46 8.24
C LEU A 111 -3.12 6.23 8.59
N ILE A 112 -2.22 7.01 8.00
CA ILE A 112 -0.76 6.84 8.14
C ILE A 112 -0.29 7.13 9.57
N PHE A 113 -0.85 8.16 10.22
CA PHE A 113 -0.37 8.58 11.54
C PHE A 113 -1.04 7.84 12.72
N VAL A 114 -2.19 7.19 12.49
CA VAL A 114 -2.94 6.51 13.57
C VAL A 114 -2.70 5.01 13.58
N TYR A 115 -2.51 4.39 12.42
CA TYR A 115 -2.43 2.93 12.30
C TYR A 115 -1.06 2.46 11.84
N THR A 116 -0.68 1.26 12.28
CA THR A 116 0.56 0.65 11.81
C THR A 116 0.42 0.19 10.35
N PRO A 117 1.53 0.11 9.60
CA PRO A 117 1.53 -0.43 8.24
C PRO A 117 0.91 -1.83 8.15
N THR A 118 1.10 -2.65 9.20
CA THR A 118 0.47 -3.97 9.29
C THR A 118 -1.06 -3.88 9.39
N GLN A 119 -1.58 -2.96 10.22
CA GLN A 119 -3.02 -2.75 10.34
C GLN A 119 -3.63 -2.23 9.03
N LEU A 120 -2.94 -1.31 8.34
CA LEU A 120 -3.37 -0.81 7.02
C LEU A 120 -3.42 -1.93 5.97
N ALA A 121 -2.36 -2.75 5.88
CA ALA A 121 -2.31 -3.89 4.97
C ALA A 121 -3.42 -4.92 5.26
N VAL A 122 -3.68 -5.22 6.53
CA VAL A 122 -4.80 -6.10 6.92
C VAL A 122 -6.16 -5.48 6.56
N GLY A 123 -6.32 -4.16 6.74
CA GLY A 123 -7.53 -3.44 6.34
C GLY A 123 -7.81 -3.53 4.85
N ALA A 124 -6.82 -3.19 4.02
CA ALA A 124 -6.90 -3.30 2.56
C ALA A 124 -7.15 -4.75 2.11
N PHE A 125 -6.44 -5.71 2.71
CA PHE A 125 -6.63 -7.14 2.41
C PHE A 125 -8.03 -7.62 2.79
N SER A 126 -8.56 -7.19 3.95
CA SER A 126 -9.89 -7.56 4.43
C SER A 126 -10.99 -7.16 3.46
N ARG A 127 -10.95 -5.93 2.94
CA ARG A 127 -11.92 -5.38 1.99
C ARG A 127 -12.04 -6.28 0.75
N HIS A 128 -10.93 -6.71 0.19
CA HIS A 128 -10.94 -7.57 -1.00
C HIS A 128 -11.17 -9.06 -0.70
N CYS A 129 -10.66 -9.57 0.42
CA CYS A 129 -10.95 -10.95 0.86
C CYS A 129 -12.45 -11.15 1.07
N LYS A 130 -13.12 -10.26 1.79
CA LYS A 130 -14.57 -10.37 2.03
C LYS A 130 -15.35 -10.34 0.71
N ALA A 131 -14.95 -9.48 -0.23
CA ALA A 131 -15.63 -9.34 -1.51
C ALA A 131 -15.40 -10.53 -2.48
N LYS A 132 -14.18 -11.07 -2.54
CA LYS A 132 -13.78 -12.06 -3.57
C LYS A 132 -13.61 -13.49 -3.06
N LEU A 133 -13.32 -13.66 -1.76
CA LEU A 133 -13.05 -14.95 -1.12
C LEU A 133 -14.09 -15.31 -0.05
N GLY A 134 -15.05 -14.43 0.25
CA GLY A 134 -16.02 -14.63 1.35
C GLY A 134 -16.91 -15.86 1.20
N SER A 135 -17.11 -16.37 -0.02
CA SER A 135 -17.81 -17.63 -0.27
C SER A 135 -16.95 -18.88 -0.07
N LEU A 136 -15.62 -18.73 -0.09
CA LEU A 136 -14.65 -19.82 0.03
C LEU A 136 -14.14 -19.97 1.45
N ILE A 137 -13.87 -18.86 2.14
CA ILE A 137 -13.26 -18.84 3.47
C ILE A 137 -13.88 -17.77 4.37
N SER A 138 -13.90 -18.04 5.67
CA SER A 138 -14.22 -17.03 6.69
C SER A 138 -13.00 -16.15 6.95
N PHE A 139 -13.12 -14.84 6.69
CA PHE A 139 -12.03 -13.91 6.97
C PHE A 139 -11.73 -13.80 8.48
N ASP A 140 -12.76 -13.80 9.33
CA ASP A 140 -12.57 -13.78 10.78
C ASP A 140 -11.91 -15.08 11.27
N GLY A 141 -12.25 -16.21 10.64
CA GLY A 141 -11.57 -17.50 10.87
C GLY A 141 -10.10 -17.46 10.45
N PHE A 142 -9.78 -16.80 9.33
CA PHE A 142 -8.42 -16.55 8.89
C PHE A 142 -7.65 -15.71 9.91
N LEU A 143 -8.20 -14.56 10.33
CA LEU A 143 -7.56 -13.69 11.32
C LEU A 143 -7.28 -14.45 12.63
N LEU A 144 -8.30 -15.14 13.14
CA LEU A 144 -8.22 -15.87 14.39
C LEU A 144 -7.13 -16.96 14.35
N LYS A 145 -7.16 -17.79 13.31
CA LYS A 145 -6.27 -18.95 13.20
C LYS A 145 -4.84 -18.58 12.79
N LYS A 146 -4.68 -17.67 11.83
CA LYS A 146 -3.38 -17.36 11.22
C LYS A 146 -2.67 -16.15 11.78
N LEU A 147 -3.38 -15.18 12.35
CA LEU A 147 -2.78 -13.95 12.88
C LEU A 147 -2.86 -13.87 14.42
N LEU A 148 -3.93 -14.39 15.02
CA LEU A 148 -4.20 -14.24 16.45
C LEU A 148 -3.95 -15.49 17.30
N LYS A 149 -3.50 -16.60 16.70
CA LYS A 149 -3.21 -17.86 17.40
C LYS A 149 -4.40 -18.32 18.27
N ASP A 150 -5.60 -18.24 17.71
CA ASP A 150 -6.87 -18.59 18.36
C ASP A 150 -7.29 -17.72 19.57
N ASP A 151 -6.64 -16.57 19.76
CA ASP A 151 -7.03 -15.58 20.78
C ASP A 151 -8.26 -14.76 20.35
N ARG A 152 -9.45 -15.24 20.74
CA ARG A 152 -10.72 -14.58 20.43
C ARG A 152 -10.88 -13.20 21.06
N SER A 153 -10.19 -12.91 22.16
CA SER A 153 -10.31 -11.60 22.82
C SER A 153 -9.73 -10.48 21.96
N LYS A 154 -8.70 -10.79 21.17
CA LYS A 154 -8.05 -9.86 20.24
C LYS A 154 -8.81 -9.70 18.93
N LEU A 155 -9.65 -10.68 18.57
CA LEU A 155 -10.38 -10.66 17.31
C LEU A 155 -11.33 -9.47 17.23
N THR A 156 -12.12 -9.22 18.28
CA THR A 156 -13.06 -8.09 18.30
C THR A 156 -12.33 -6.76 18.12
N LEU A 157 -11.26 -6.54 18.89
CA LEU A 157 -10.48 -5.30 18.80
C LEU A 157 -9.86 -5.10 17.40
N LEU A 158 -9.33 -6.18 16.81
CA LEU A 158 -8.74 -6.13 15.47
C LEU A 158 -9.81 -5.86 14.40
N THR A 159 -10.97 -6.53 14.49
CA THR A 159 -12.08 -6.33 13.55
C THR A 159 -12.61 -4.90 13.61
N ASP A 160 -12.77 -4.34 14.81
CA ASP A 160 -13.18 -2.94 14.99
C ASP A 160 -12.15 -1.97 14.37
N THR A 161 -10.86 -2.26 14.57
CA THR A 161 -9.76 -1.48 13.97
C THR A 161 -9.80 -1.55 12.44
N ILE A 162 -9.97 -2.74 11.88
CA ILE A 162 -10.10 -2.96 10.43
C ILE A 162 -11.30 -2.19 9.88
N ASN A 163 -12.44 -2.26 10.55
CA ASN A 163 -13.65 -1.57 10.10
C ASN A 163 -13.44 -0.05 10.06
N ARG A 164 -12.80 0.55 11.08
CA ARG A 164 -12.47 1.99 11.07
C ARG A 164 -11.52 2.37 9.94
N ILE A 165 -10.49 1.56 9.68
CA ILE A 165 -9.56 1.78 8.57
C ILE A 165 -10.32 1.76 7.25
N VAL A 166 -11.15 0.74 7.02
CA VAL A 166 -11.94 0.58 5.79
C VAL A 166 -12.94 1.73 5.63
N GLU A 167 -13.65 2.13 6.69
CA GLU A 167 -14.60 3.26 6.64
C GLU A 167 -13.91 4.58 6.30
N CYS A 168 -12.74 4.85 6.89
CA CYS A 168 -11.95 6.05 6.59
C CYS A 168 -11.45 6.02 5.14
N TYR A 169 -10.91 4.88 4.71
CA TYR A 169 -10.45 4.68 3.33
C TYR A 169 -11.59 4.84 2.32
N ASP A 170 -12.75 4.26 2.55
CA ASP A 170 -13.88 4.27 1.63
C ASP A 170 -14.41 5.70 1.38
N LYS A 171 -14.41 6.55 2.43
CA LYS A 171 -14.75 7.97 2.30
C LYS A 171 -13.75 8.71 1.41
N HIS A 172 -12.45 8.46 1.60
CA HIS A 172 -11.41 9.05 0.77
C HIS A 172 -11.50 8.56 -0.68
N PHE A 173 -11.62 7.25 -0.86
CA PHE A 173 -11.71 6.62 -2.19
C PHE A 173 -12.90 7.15 -2.98
N ALA A 174 -14.07 7.28 -2.37
CA ALA A 174 -15.24 7.87 -3.01
C ALA A 174 -15.00 9.33 -3.46
N SER A 175 -14.37 10.14 -2.60
CA SER A 175 -14.02 11.53 -2.90
C SER A 175 -13.02 11.61 -4.05
N ARG A 176 -12.00 10.75 -4.03
CA ARG A 176 -10.99 10.63 -5.08
C ARG A 176 -11.61 10.24 -6.42
N SER A 177 -12.46 9.22 -6.45
CA SER A 177 -13.15 8.80 -7.68
C SER A 177 -14.06 9.88 -8.24
N ALA A 178 -14.72 10.68 -7.38
CA ALA A 178 -15.51 11.82 -7.84
C ALA A 178 -14.64 12.87 -8.55
N LEU A 179 -13.49 13.21 -7.98
CA LEU A 179 -12.52 14.14 -8.58
C LEU A 179 -11.95 13.62 -9.91
N GLU A 180 -11.58 12.35 -9.99
CA GLU A 180 -11.09 11.73 -11.22
C GLU A 180 -12.15 11.79 -12.34
N ASN A 181 -13.42 11.54 -12.00
CA ASN A 181 -14.54 11.64 -12.96
C ASN A 181 -14.78 13.08 -13.43
N GLU A 182 -14.65 14.07 -12.55
CA GLU A 182 -14.75 15.49 -12.93
C GLU A 182 -13.58 15.92 -13.82
N GLN A 183 -12.35 15.47 -13.54
CA GLN A 183 -11.18 15.74 -14.38
C GLN A 183 -11.32 15.14 -15.78
N GLN A 184 -11.84 13.91 -15.88
CA GLN A 184 -12.12 13.28 -17.17
C GLN A 184 -13.16 14.07 -17.97
N LYS A 185 -14.19 14.61 -17.31
CA LYS A 185 -15.23 15.45 -17.94
C LYS A 185 -14.70 16.83 -18.34
N ALA A 186 -13.77 17.40 -17.57
CA ALA A 186 -13.20 18.73 -17.82
C ALA A 186 -12.15 18.75 -18.96
N GLY A 187 -11.71 17.58 -19.43
CA GLY A 187 -10.62 17.46 -20.40
C GLY A 187 -9.25 17.56 -19.73
N MET A 188 -8.32 16.70 -20.16
CA MET A 188 -6.99 16.50 -19.56
C MET A 188 -6.23 17.80 -19.26
N CYS A 189 -6.12 18.17 -17.99
CA CYS A 189 -5.09 19.12 -17.54
C CYS A 189 -3.83 18.32 -17.16
N TYR A 190 -2.89 18.23 -18.11
CA TYR A 190 -1.67 17.41 -18.02
C TYR A 190 -0.69 17.75 -16.88
N VAL A 191 -0.97 18.79 -16.08
CA VAL A 191 0.00 19.36 -15.13
C VAL A 191 0.00 18.64 -13.77
N CYS A 192 -1.06 17.92 -13.39
CA CYS A 192 -1.16 17.32 -12.05
C CYS A 192 -0.85 15.82 -11.95
N VAL A 193 -0.80 15.08 -13.06
CA VAL A 193 -0.79 13.60 -13.05
C VAL A 193 0.63 12.99 -13.00
N ALA A 194 1.65 13.71 -13.46
CA ALA A 194 2.99 13.15 -13.68
C ALA A 194 3.77 12.75 -12.41
N LEU A 195 3.37 13.20 -11.22
CA LEU A 195 4.12 12.93 -9.97
C LEU A 195 3.47 11.91 -9.02
N LEU A 196 2.28 11.39 -9.35
CA LEU A 196 1.59 10.37 -8.54
C LEU A 196 1.65 8.95 -9.13
N PHE A 197 2.02 8.80 -10.42
CA PHE A 197 1.91 7.51 -11.13
C PHE A 197 3.22 7.00 -11.75
N SER A 198 4.38 7.62 -11.50
CA SER A 198 5.63 7.29 -12.18
C SER A 198 6.64 6.49 -11.33
N ILE A 199 6.16 5.58 -10.49
CA ILE A 199 7.00 4.47 -10.00
C ILE A 199 6.38 3.18 -10.54
N PRO A 200 6.96 2.54 -11.56
CA PRO A 200 6.48 1.25 -12.02
C PRO A 200 6.60 0.22 -10.88
N PRO A 201 5.62 -0.68 -10.70
CA PRO A 201 5.79 -1.80 -9.78
C PRO A 201 6.93 -2.67 -10.32
N TYR A 202 7.91 -2.94 -9.45
CA TYR A 202 9.02 -3.88 -9.60
C TYR A 202 8.96 -4.81 -10.82
N THR A 203 9.84 -4.58 -11.79
CA THR A 203 10.28 -5.65 -12.70
C THR A 203 11.26 -6.52 -11.93
N VAL A 204 10.81 -7.69 -11.49
CA VAL A 204 11.68 -8.75 -10.97
C VAL A 204 12.59 -9.21 -12.12
N ILE A 205 13.91 -9.12 -11.91
CA ILE A 205 14.92 -9.84 -12.71
C ILE A 205 15.13 -11.20 -12.04
#